data_AF-A0A420M983-F1
#
_entry.id   AF-A0A420M983-F1
#
_cell.length_a   1.000
_cell.length_b   1.000
_cell.length_c   1.000
_cell.angle_alpha   90.00
_cell.angle_beta   90.00
_cell.angle_gamma   90.00
#
_symmetry.space_group_name_H-M   'P 1'
#
loop_
_entity.id
_entity.type
_entity.pdbx_description
1 polymer ?
#
loop_
_entity_poly.entity_id
_entity_poly.type
_entity_poly.pdbx_seq_one_letter_code
_entity_poly.pdbx_strand_id
1 'polypeptide(L)'
;MTASPHSTWIASSTLIHLIEASGLHLEPYDNTVFPQHNLLCDPDIRRRLIGVAQHVNMWTSFDLGLSRVALQSLLLSPMASKSRHYTTELLRLRPVSTNLDPVKTEDDRNLELSLRQVLSGNHTQPRSVLAQYNLVLCILRRLGTVNFNMTPTLAEQVLALLNDALRSARFLAKDCSPWHHVANVPFHIICMLLVLDTRSSLAMLPEALQTLELVASIYDTDAMKQAHSAARLLIFLHQQRRSEDVKIFRDVLQTQGQQGIGLMMPPSHFTPTSEEFSWLEGLVANMPGLQEFDLGHFFSGGRIT
;
A
#
# COMPACT_ATOMS: atom_id res chain seq x y z
N MET A 1 6.54 -14.74 -1.18
CA MET A 1 6.68 -14.14 0.16
C MET A 1 5.58 -14.72 1.03
N THR A 2 5.86 -15.90 1.58
CA THR A 2 5.07 -16.60 2.61
C THR A 2 5.96 -16.86 3.85
N ALA A 3 7.20 -16.39 3.83
CA ALA A 3 8.14 -16.38 4.94
C ALA A 3 7.92 -15.15 5.81
N SER A 4 8.50 -15.12 7.02
CA SER A 4 8.37 -13.99 7.93
C SER A 4 8.87 -12.68 7.27
N PRO A 5 8.26 -11.52 7.59
CA PRO A 5 8.67 -10.25 6.99
C PRO A 5 10.16 -9.93 7.22
N HIS A 6 10.68 -10.21 8.41
CA HIS A 6 12.10 -10.04 8.73
C HIS A 6 13.03 -10.93 7.90
N SER A 7 12.65 -12.18 7.63
CA SER A 7 13.45 -13.06 6.76
C SER A 7 13.52 -12.52 5.33
N THR A 8 12.42 -11.94 4.82
CA THR A 8 12.42 -11.28 3.51
C THR A 8 13.36 -10.07 3.51
N TRP A 9 13.32 -9.26 4.56
CA TRP A 9 14.22 -8.11 4.70
C TRP A 9 15.69 -8.53 4.71
N ILE A 10 16.09 -9.49 5.55
CA ILE A 10 17.46 -10.01 5.61
C ILE A 10 17.90 -10.51 4.23
N ALA A 11 17.08 -11.34 3.58
CA ALA A 11 17.41 -11.88 2.26
C ALA A 11 17.60 -10.77 1.22
N SER A 12 16.75 -9.73 1.25
CA SER A 12 16.88 -8.58 0.36
C SER A 12 18.18 -7.80 0.61
N SER A 13 18.56 -7.60 1.87
CA SER A 13 19.79 -6.92 2.26
C SER A 13 21.03 -7.71 1.87
N THR A 14 21.02 -9.03 2.11
CA THR A 14 22.09 -9.95 1.66
C THR A 14 22.24 -9.90 0.14
N LEU A 15 21.14 -9.86 -0.62
CA LEU A 15 21.20 -9.74 -2.08
C LEU A 15 21.93 -8.48 -2.53
N ILE A 16 21.68 -7.33 -1.90
CA ILE A 16 22.39 -6.08 -2.22
C ILE A 16 23.90 -6.23 -1.95
N HIS A 17 24.29 -6.80 -0.82
CA HIS A 17 25.70 -7.05 -0.51
C HIS A 17 26.37 -8.04 -1.48
N LEU A 18 25.65 -9.06 -1.95
CA LEU A 18 26.17 -9.98 -2.96
C LEU A 18 26.36 -9.29 -4.32
N ILE A 19 25.46 -8.39 -4.70
CA ILE A 19 25.61 -7.55 -5.91
C ILE A 19 26.84 -6.63 -5.79
N GLU A 20 27.09 -6.10 -4.59
CA GLU A 20 28.27 -5.28 -4.32
C GLU A 20 29.56 -6.10 -4.37
N ALA A 21 29.63 -7.20 -3.60
CA ALA A 21 30.80 -8.06 -3.49
C ALA A 21 31.19 -8.75 -4.81
N SER A 22 30.22 -9.04 -5.68
CA SER A 22 30.46 -9.60 -7.02
C SER A 22 30.86 -8.56 -8.06
N GLY A 23 30.79 -7.26 -7.74
CA GLY A 23 31.05 -6.19 -8.70
C GLY A 23 30.00 -6.09 -9.83
N LEU A 24 28.85 -6.75 -9.72
CA LEU A 24 27.81 -6.75 -10.77
C LEU A 24 27.28 -5.36 -11.09
N HIS A 25 27.35 -4.44 -10.14
CA HIS A 25 26.94 -3.04 -10.26
C HIS A 25 27.95 -2.16 -11.02
N LEU A 26 29.15 -2.66 -11.29
CA LEU A 26 30.18 -1.93 -12.04
C LEU A 26 29.89 -2.04 -13.55
N GLU A 27 29.78 -0.89 -14.22
CA GLU A 27 29.67 -0.83 -15.67
C GLU A 27 31.06 -1.12 -16.27
N PRO A 28 31.21 -2.07 -17.23
CA PRO A 28 32.50 -2.35 -17.84
C PRO A 28 32.99 -1.11 -18.59
N TYR A 29 34.14 -0.58 -18.17
CA TYR A 29 34.85 0.45 -18.92
C TYR A 29 35.63 -0.20 -20.07
N ASP A 30 35.52 0.36 -21.28
CA ASP A 30 36.21 -0.09 -22.50
C ASP A 30 37.76 -0.07 -22.39
N ASN A 31 38.33 0.56 -21.35
CA ASN A 31 39.78 0.80 -21.21
C ASN A 31 40.49 -0.04 -20.12
N THR A 32 39.91 -1.15 -19.66
CA THR A 32 40.58 -1.98 -18.64
C THR A 32 41.45 -3.09 -19.27
N VAL A 33 42.72 -3.14 -18.84
CA VAL A 33 43.77 -4.10 -19.28
C VAL A 33 43.53 -5.53 -18.75
N PHE A 34 42.56 -5.70 -17.85
CA PHE A 34 42.18 -7.01 -17.34
C PHE A 34 41.20 -7.68 -18.30
N PRO A 35 41.33 -9.00 -18.54
CA PRO A 35 40.41 -9.71 -19.41
C PRO A 35 39.00 -9.52 -18.87
N GLN A 36 38.18 -8.80 -19.65
CA GLN A 36 36.76 -8.63 -19.37
C GLN A 36 36.22 -10.02 -19.13
N HIS A 37 35.78 -10.33 -17.90
CA HIS A 37 34.89 -11.45 -17.72
C HIS A 37 33.71 -11.13 -18.63
N ASN A 38 33.62 -11.84 -19.74
CA ASN A 38 32.48 -11.88 -20.62
C ASN A 38 31.28 -12.17 -19.71
N LEU A 39 30.64 -11.12 -19.19
CA LEU A 39 29.38 -11.23 -18.53
C LEU A 39 28.47 -11.75 -19.64
N LEU A 40 28.20 -13.06 -19.63
CA LEU A 40 27.27 -13.77 -20.50
C LEU A 40 25.83 -13.21 -20.41
N CYS A 41 25.64 -12.12 -19.64
CA CYS A 41 24.40 -11.51 -19.32
C CYS A 41 24.28 -10.18 -20.07
N ASP A 42 23.20 -10.03 -20.84
CA ASP A 42 22.84 -8.79 -21.50
C ASP A 42 22.91 -7.61 -20.51
N PRO A 43 23.63 -6.52 -20.83
CA PRO A 43 23.75 -5.37 -19.95
C PRO A 43 22.39 -4.79 -19.55
N ASP A 44 21.36 -4.87 -20.40
CA ASP A 44 20.01 -4.42 -20.05
C ASP A 44 19.35 -5.33 -18.99
N ILE A 45 19.49 -6.65 -19.11
CA ILE A 45 19.04 -7.61 -18.09
C ILE A 45 19.76 -7.34 -16.77
N ARG A 46 21.08 -7.15 -16.79
CA ARG A 46 21.88 -6.85 -15.59
C ARG A 46 21.39 -5.59 -14.88
N ARG A 47 21.21 -4.48 -15.61
CA ARG A 47 20.71 -3.21 -15.04
C ARG A 47 19.32 -3.37 -14.43
N ARG A 48 18.42 -4.08 -15.13
CA ARG A 48 17.07 -4.34 -14.60
C ARG A 48 17.11 -5.20 -13.34
N LEU A 49 17.95 -6.24 -13.30
CA LEU A 49 18.12 -7.11 -12.14
C LEU A 49 18.57 -6.30 -10.91
N ILE A 50 19.61 -5.47 -11.06
CA ILE A 50 20.10 -4.60 -9.99
C ILE A 50 19.01 -3.62 -9.55
N GLY A 51 18.33 -2.99 -10.51
CA GLY A 51 17.24 -2.06 -10.22
C GLY A 51 16.11 -2.72 -9.43
N VAL A 52 15.70 -3.93 -9.81
CA VAL A 52 14.65 -4.69 -9.11
C VAL A 52 15.11 -5.10 -7.72
N ALA A 53 16.37 -5.54 -7.56
CA ALA A 53 16.93 -5.87 -6.25
C ALA A 53 16.91 -4.64 -5.32
N GLN A 54 17.36 -3.48 -5.80
CA GLN A 54 17.29 -2.22 -5.07
C GLN A 54 15.85 -1.84 -4.70
N HIS A 55 14.90 -2.02 -5.63
CA HIS A 55 13.49 -1.76 -5.39
C HIS A 55 12.92 -2.66 -4.29
N VAL A 56 13.19 -3.97 -4.34
CA VAL A 56 12.69 -4.92 -3.34
C VAL A 56 13.29 -4.64 -1.95
N ASN A 57 14.59 -4.36 -1.86
CA ASN A 57 15.20 -4.00 -0.56
C ASN A 57 14.60 -2.70 -0.01
N MET A 58 14.48 -1.67 -0.84
CA MET A 58 13.89 -0.39 -0.43
C MET A 58 12.46 -0.54 0.08
N TRP A 59 11.60 -1.27 -0.64
CA TRP A 59 10.20 -1.42 -0.26
C TRP A 59 10.04 -2.29 0.99
N THR A 60 10.79 -3.38 1.08
CA THR A 60 10.76 -4.24 2.28
C THR A 60 11.26 -3.49 3.51
N SER A 61 12.30 -2.66 3.37
CA SER A 61 12.79 -1.78 4.43
C SER A 61 11.74 -0.76 4.86
N PHE A 62 11.04 -0.11 3.92
CA PHE A 62 10.00 0.86 4.24
C PHE A 62 8.78 0.24 4.92
N ASP A 63 8.30 -0.90 4.41
CA ASP A 63 7.15 -1.60 4.98
C ASP A 63 7.39 -2.03 6.44
N LEU A 64 8.65 -2.29 6.81
CA LEU A 64 9.05 -2.71 8.16
C LEU A 64 9.63 -1.58 9.01
N GLY A 65 9.81 -0.37 8.45
CA GLY A 65 10.50 0.73 9.11
C GLY A 65 11.96 0.41 9.48
N LEU A 66 12.62 -0.47 8.72
CA LEU A 66 14.00 -0.88 8.94
C LEU A 66 14.97 -0.12 8.04
N SER A 67 16.25 -0.18 8.40
CA SER A 67 17.32 0.35 7.56
C SER A 67 17.41 -0.40 6.22
N ARG A 68 17.96 0.28 5.22
CA ARG A 68 18.19 -0.26 3.87
C ARG A 68 19.68 -0.29 3.56
N VAL A 69 20.08 -1.20 2.67
CA VAL A 69 21.46 -1.28 2.22
C VAL A 69 21.67 -0.27 1.11
N ALA A 70 22.52 0.73 1.35
CA ALA A 70 22.89 1.70 0.32
C ALA A 70 23.93 1.08 -0.61
N LEU A 71 23.54 0.87 -1.87
CA LEU A 71 24.48 0.49 -2.92
C LEU A 71 25.01 1.77 -3.58
N GLN A 72 26.31 2.02 -3.49
CA GLN A 72 26.99 3.13 -4.15
C GLN A 72 27.07 2.88 -5.66
N SER A 73 25.92 2.93 -6.34
CA SER A 73 25.87 2.74 -7.78
C SER A 73 26.43 3.99 -8.46
N LEU A 74 27.63 3.90 -9.02
CA LEU A 74 28.04 4.81 -10.08
C LEU A 74 26.93 4.82 -11.14
N LEU A 75 26.50 6.02 -11.49
CA LEU A 75 25.43 6.41 -12.41
C LEU A 75 25.17 5.34 -13.49
N LEU A 76 24.24 4.40 -13.22
CA LEU A 76 23.75 3.51 -14.27
C LEU A 76 23.13 4.41 -15.34
N SER A 77 23.66 4.31 -16.56
CA SER A 77 23.13 5.07 -17.70
C SER A 77 21.63 4.80 -17.84
N PRO A 78 20.83 5.79 -18.29
CA PRO A 78 19.39 5.62 -18.46
C PRO A 78 19.07 4.35 -19.26
N MET A 79 18.22 3.48 -18.71
CA MET A 79 17.80 2.26 -19.41
C MET A 79 17.17 2.63 -20.75
N ALA A 80 17.49 1.88 -21.80
CA ALA A 80 16.88 2.09 -23.11
C ALA A 80 15.35 1.93 -23.02
N SER A 81 14.60 2.95 -23.40
CA SER A 81 13.15 3.03 -23.18
C SER A 81 12.30 2.02 -23.97
N LYS A 82 12.94 1.17 -24.79
CA LYS A 82 12.28 0.36 -25.82
C LYS A 82 11.61 -0.92 -25.31
N SER A 83 11.90 -1.34 -24.09
CA SER A 83 11.34 -2.59 -23.55
C SER A 83 9.96 -2.35 -22.91
N ARG A 84 8.90 -2.97 -23.46
CA ARG A 84 7.57 -3.08 -22.83
C ARG A 84 7.55 -4.13 -21.71
N HIS A 85 8.68 -4.34 -21.02
CA HIS A 85 8.76 -5.27 -19.91
C HIS A 85 8.29 -4.60 -18.62
N TYR A 86 7.55 -5.34 -17.80
CA TYR A 86 7.01 -4.87 -16.51
C TYR A 86 8.10 -4.34 -15.58
N THR A 87 9.32 -4.86 -15.66
CA THR A 87 10.48 -4.37 -14.90
C THR A 87 10.84 -2.94 -15.26
N THR A 88 10.69 -2.55 -16.53
CA THR A 88 10.93 -1.16 -16.95
C THR A 88 9.85 -0.24 -16.40
N GLU A 89 8.58 -0.66 -16.43
CA GLU A 89 7.48 0.09 -15.79
C GLU A 89 7.69 0.23 -14.27
N LEU A 90 8.10 -0.85 -13.60
CA LEU A 90 8.39 -0.88 -12.16
C LEU A 90 9.52 0.10 -11.79
N LEU A 91 10.61 0.10 -12.55
CA LEU A 91 11.77 0.95 -12.28
C LEU A 91 11.50 2.44 -12.51
N ARG A 92 10.48 2.80 -13.31
CA ARG A 92 10.02 4.19 -13.44
C ARG A 92 9.39 4.73 -12.14
N LEU A 93 8.90 3.86 -11.26
CA LEU A 93 8.35 4.25 -9.95
C LEU A 93 9.43 4.56 -8.90
N ARG A 94 10.70 4.26 -9.21
CA ARG A 94 11.81 4.37 -8.26
C ARG A 94 12.05 5.78 -7.73
N PRO A 95 12.06 6.86 -8.56
CA PRO A 95 12.30 8.21 -8.07
C PRO A 95 11.26 8.65 -7.02
N VAL A 96 9.99 8.36 -7.27
CA VAL A 96 8.92 8.66 -6.30
C VAL A 96 9.08 7.81 -5.05
N SER A 97 9.41 6.53 -5.18
CA SER A 97 9.68 5.66 -4.03
C SER A 97 10.80 6.20 -3.15
N THR A 98 11.90 6.70 -3.73
CA THR A 98 13.03 7.27 -2.97
C THR A 98 12.73 8.59 -2.26
N ASN A 99 11.67 9.29 -2.67
CA ASN A 99 11.19 10.50 -2.01
C ASN A 99 10.31 10.17 -0.80
N LEU A 100 9.65 9.01 -0.83
CA LEU A 100 8.86 8.49 0.30
C LEU A 100 9.70 7.86 1.41
N ASP A 101 11.01 8.07 1.42
CA ASP A 101 11.90 7.61 2.48
C ASP A 101 11.41 8.15 3.84
N PRO A 102 11.13 7.29 4.84
CA PRO A 102 10.59 7.72 6.13
C PRO A 102 11.53 8.67 6.89
N VAL A 103 12.83 8.64 6.59
CA VAL A 103 13.82 9.57 7.18
C VAL A 103 13.73 10.97 6.56
N LYS A 104 13.16 11.10 5.35
CA LYS A 104 12.98 12.37 4.68
C LYS A 104 11.66 13.02 5.08
N THR A 105 11.76 14.18 5.74
CA THR A 105 10.63 15.10 5.92
C THR A 105 10.35 15.80 4.59
N GLU A 106 9.49 15.24 3.76
CA GLU A 106 8.94 15.94 2.59
C GLU A 106 7.77 16.84 3.00
N ASP A 107 7.67 17.99 2.34
CA ASP A 107 6.51 18.89 2.43
C ASP A 107 5.26 18.20 1.86
N ASP A 108 4.12 18.32 2.55
CA ASP A 108 2.85 17.68 2.18
C ASP A 108 2.38 18.10 0.77
N ARG A 109 2.74 19.31 0.32
CA ARG A 109 2.48 19.77 -1.05
C ARG A 109 3.21 18.94 -2.11
N ASN A 110 4.42 18.47 -1.81
CA ASN A 110 5.16 17.58 -2.72
C ASN A 110 4.54 16.18 -2.77
N LEU A 111 3.87 15.77 -1.70
CA LEU A 111 3.22 14.47 -1.60
C LEU A 111 1.95 14.38 -2.45
N GLU A 112 1.13 15.44 -2.49
CA GLU A 112 -0.03 15.51 -3.41
C GLU A 112 0.42 15.52 -4.89
N LEU A 113 1.47 16.28 -5.21
CA LEU A 113 2.05 16.29 -6.56
C LEU A 113 2.56 14.90 -6.95
N SER A 114 3.25 14.21 -6.03
CA SER A 114 3.71 12.85 -6.22
C SER A 114 2.55 11.88 -6.45
N LEU A 115 1.44 12.02 -5.71
CA LEU A 115 0.24 11.21 -5.91
C LEU A 115 -0.31 11.37 -7.33
N ARG A 116 -0.47 12.61 -7.81
CA ARG A 116 -0.96 12.91 -9.16
C ARG A 116 0.00 12.37 -10.23
N GLN A 117 1.30 12.46 -9.99
CA GLN A 117 2.32 11.91 -10.90
C GLN A 117 2.22 10.38 -10.99
N VAL A 118 2.04 9.69 -9.86
CA VAL A 118 1.93 8.23 -9.85
C VAL A 118 0.62 7.77 -10.50
N LEU A 119 -0.51 8.43 -10.22
CA LEU A 119 -1.81 8.11 -10.80
C LEU A 119 -1.86 8.32 -12.31
N SER A 120 -1.12 9.31 -12.84
CA SER A 120 -1.02 9.55 -14.29
C SER A 120 -0.03 8.63 -15.01
N GLY A 121 0.71 7.78 -14.28
CA GLY A 121 1.61 6.79 -14.86
C GLY A 121 0.89 5.73 -15.68
N ASN A 122 1.42 5.41 -16.87
CA ASN A 122 0.89 4.32 -17.70
C ASN A 122 1.51 2.98 -17.29
N HIS A 123 0.69 2.11 -16.70
CA HIS A 123 1.07 0.76 -16.27
C HIS A 123 0.20 -0.27 -16.98
N THR A 124 0.82 -1.07 -17.86
CA THR A 124 0.07 -2.03 -18.70
C THR A 124 0.13 -3.44 -18.16
N GLN A 125 1.13 -3.73 -17.32
CA GLN A 125 1.39 -5.07 -16.81
C GLN A 125 0.82 -5.24 -15.39
N PRO A 126 0.13 -6.35 -15.07
CA PRO A 126 -0.47 -6.57 -13.75
C PRO A 126 0.49 -6.34 -12.58
N ARG A 127 1.73 -6.82 -12.70
CA ARG A 127 2.78 -6.64 -11.67
C ARG A 127 3.12 -5.16 -11.44
N SER A 128 3.11 -4.36 -12.51
CA SER A 128 3.38 -2.93 -12.41
C SER A 128 2.19 -2.14 -11.87
N VAL A 129 0.95 -2.55 -12.19
CA VAL A 129 -0.27 -1.98 -11.61
C VAL A 129 -0.29 -2.21 -10.10
N LEU A 130 0.06 -3.41 -9.63
CA LEU A 130 0.13 -3.69 -8.18
C LEU A 130 1.19 -2.83 -7.49
N ALA A 131 2.33 -2.57 -8.13
CA ALA A 131 3.33 -1.66 -7.59
C ALA A 131 2.83 -0.21 -7.58
N GLN A 132 2.21 0.27 -8.67
CA GLN A 132 1.60 1.60 -8.70
C GLN A 132 0.60 1.78 -7.56
N TYR A 133 -0.28 0.79 -7.35
CA TYR A 133 -1.22 0.77 -6.24
C TYR A 133 -0.52 0.87 -4.87
N ASN A 134 0.51 0.06 -4.61
CA ASN A 134 1.18 0.07 -3.32
C ASN A 134 1.81 1.45 -3.03
N LEU A 135 2.36 2.09 -4.06
CA LEU A 135 2.92 3.43 -3.94
C LEU A 135 1.84 4.48 -3.61
N VAL A 136 0.70 4.41 -4.30
CA VAL A 136 -0.47 5.26 -4.01
C VAL A 136 -0.97 5.04 -2.58
N LEU A 137 -1.08 3.79 -2.13
CA LEU A 137 -1.46 3.44 -0.76
C LEU A 137 -0.51 4.06 0.27
N CYS A 138 0.80 3.96 0.07
CA CYS A 138 1.80 4.57 0.95
C CYS A 138 1.66 6.09 1.01
N ILE A 139 1.47 6.74 -0.14
CA ILE A 139 1.24 8.18 -0.23
C ILE A 139 -0.04 8.58 0.51
N LEU A 140 -1.14 7.87 0.28
CA LEU A 140 -2.44 8.16 0.90
C LEU A 140 -2.41 7.98 2.41
N ARG A 141 -1.73 6.95 2.94
CA ARG A 141 -1.54 6.78 4.38
C ARG A 141 -0.82 7.97 5.01
N ARG A 142 0.23 8.47 4.35
CA ARG A 142 0.99 9.64 4.81
C ARG A 142 0.21 10.96 4.66
N LEU A 143 -0.66 11.08 3.67
CA LEU A 143 -1.56 12.23 3.53
C LEU A 143 -2.72 12.21 4.54
N GLY A 144 -3.23 11.01 4.86
CA GLY A 144 -4.34 10.81 5.80
C GLY A 144 -4.01 11.27 7.22
N THR A 145 -2.75 11.16 7.64
CA THR A 145 -2.29 11.70 8.94
C THR A 145 -2.27 13.24 8.98
N VAL A 146 -2.43 13.90 7.84
CA VAL A 146 -2.34 15.36 7.68
C VAL A 146 -3.72 16.01 7.38
N ASN A 147 -4.83 15.30 7.58
CA ASN A 147 -6.19 15.78 7.24
C ASN A 147 -6.34 16.17 5.76
N PHE A 148 -5.83 15.32 4.85
CA PHE A 148 -5.93 15.55 3.41
C PHE A 148 -7.37 15.49 2.88
N ASN A 149 -7.87 16.62 2.37
CA ASN A 149 -9.15 16.70 1.68
C ASN A 149 -9.02 16.30 0.21
N MET A 150 -9.37 15.06 -0.10
CA MET A 150 -9.29 14.51 -1.46
C MET A 150 -10.32 15.16 -2.40
N THR A 151 -9.85 15.79 -3.48
CA THR A 151 -10.76 16.27 -4.55
C THR A 151 -11.53 15.10 -5.19
N PRO A 152 -12.78 15.31 -5.64
CA PRO A 152 -13.61 14.22 -6.19
C PRO A 152 -12.97 13.54 -7.41
N THR A 153 -12.30 14.30 -8.27
CA THR A 153 -11.58 13.76 -9.44
C THR A 153 -10.43 12.84 -9.04
N LEU A 154 -9.70 13.18 -7.98
CA LEU A 154 -8.62 12.36 -7.44
C LEU A 154 -9.18 11.08 -6.79
N ALA A 155 -10.32 11.18 -6.10
CA ALA A 155 -11.00 10.01 -5.54
C ALA A 155 -11.44 9.01 -6.62
N GLU A 156 -12.00 9.49 -7.73
CA GLU A 156 -12.35 8.65 -8.88
C GLU A 156 -11.13 7.94 -9.48
N GLN A 157 -10.01 8.65 -9.64
CA GLN A 157 -8.75 8.06 -10.12
C GLN A 157 -8.20 6.98 -9.18
N VAL A 158 -8.26 7.22 -7.86
CA VAL A 158 -7.86 6.24 -6.86
C VAL A 158 -8.75 5.01 -6.95
N LEU A 159 -10.08 5.17 -6.95
CA LEU A 159 -11.02 4.05 -7.05
C LEU A 159 -10.82 3.24 -8.35
N ALA A 160 -10.55 3.90 -9.47
CA ALA A 160 -10.22 3.22 -10.73
C ALA A 160 -8.96 2.36 -10.58
N LEU A 161 -7.90 2.89 -9.96
CA LEU A 161 -6.69 2.13 -9.68
C LEU A 161 -6.93 0.95 -8.72
N LEU A 162 -7.78 1.12 -7.69
CA LEU A 162 -8.12 0.02 -6.77
C LEU A 162 -8.79 -1.14 -7.53
N ASN A 163 -9.71 -0.81 -8.43
CA ASN A 163 -10.40 -1.80 -9.26
C ASN A 163 -9.40 -2.53 -10.19
N ASP A 164 -8.51 -1.79 -10.85
CA ASP A 164 -7.49 -2.38 -11.71
C ASP A 164 -6.47 -3.23 -10.93
N ALA A 165 -6.15 -2.86 -9.70
CA ALA A 165 -5.33 -3.64 -8.80
C ALA A 165 -6.02 -4.95 -8.36
N LEU A 166 -7.32 -4.92 -8.04
CA LEU A 166 -8.09 -6.14 -7.76
C LEU A 166 -8.09 -7.10 -8.95
N ARG A 167 -8.37 -6.58 -10.16
CA ARG A 167 -8.32 -7.38 -11.39
C ARG A 167 -6.94 -7.97 -11.64
N SER A 168 -5.89 -7.17 -11.45
CA SER A 168 -4.50 -7.60 -11.60
C SER A 168 -4.13 -8.68 -10.59
N ALA A 169 -4.56 -8.56 -9.33
CA ALA A 169 -4.34 -9.57 -8.30
C ALA A 169 -5.05 -10.89 -8.64
N ARG A 170 -6.33 -10.84 -9.06
CA ARG A 170 -7.06 -12.03 -9.54
C ARG A 170 -6.37 -12.70 -10.71
N PHE A 171 -5.94 -11.91 -11.70
CA PHE A 171 -5.26 -12.42 -12.88
C PHE A 171 -3.97 -13.15 -12.48
N LEU A 172 -3.10 -12.51 -11.70
CA LEU A 172 -1.83 -13.11 -11.28
C LEU A 172 -2.01 -14.35 -10.40
N ALA A 173 -3.02 -14.36 -9.54
CA ALA A 173 -3.34 -15.51 -8.71
C ALA A 173 -3.79 -16.70 -9.58
N LYS A 174 -4.71 -16.48 -10.54
CA LYS A 174 -5.20 -17.54 -11.45
C LYS A 174 -4.13 -18.06 -12.41
N ASP A 175 -3.24 -17.18 -12.85
CA ASP A 175 -2.10 -17.51 -13.72
C ASP A 175 -0.97 -18.23 -12.96
N CYS A 176 -1.14 -18.46 -11.65
CA CYS A 176 -0.11 -19.02 -10.77
C CYS A 176 1.24 -18.28 -10.89
N SER A 177 1.18 -16.96 -11.11
CA SER A 177 2.34 -16.10 -11.23
C SER A 177 2.57 -15.36 -9.92
N PRO A 178 3.40 -15.90 -8.99
CA PRO A 178 3.60 -15.28 -7.68
C PRO A 178 4.22 -13.89 -7.82
N TRP A 179 3.59 -12.91 -7.17
CA TRP A 179 4.13 -11.55 -7.02
C TRP A 179 3.87 -11.07 -5.60
N HIS A 180 4.81 -10.31 -5.04
CA HIS A 180 4.86 -9.98 -3.62
C HIS A 180 3.60 -9.28 -3.08
N HIS A 181 2.88 -8.55 -3.94
CA HIS A 181 1.67 -7.83 -3.54
C HIS A 181 0.36 -8.61 -3.69
N VAL A 182 0.32 -9.74 -4.40
CA VAL A 182 -0.94 -10.43 -4.74
C VAL A 182 -1.72 -10.85 -3.50
N ALA A 183 -1.03 -11.35 -2.47
CA ALA A 183 -1.64 -11.79 -1.21
C ALA A 183 -2.22 -10.64 -0.37
N ASN A 184 -1.52 -9.49 -0.34
CA ASN A 184 -1.82 -8.41 0.61
C ASN A 184 -2.77 -7.35 0.04
N VAL A 185 -2.71 -7.11 -1.28
CA VAL A 185 -3.47 -6.06 -1.96
C VAL A 185 -4.98 -6.13 -1.68
N PRO A 186 -5.65 -7.28 -1.78
CA PRO A 186 -7.11 -7.31 -1.59
C PRO A 186 -7.53 -6.88 -0.19
N PHE A 187 -6.80 -7.32 0.85
CA PHE A 187 -7.04 -6.90 2.22
C PHE A 187 -6.78 -5.39 2.41
N HIS A 188 -5.65 -4.88 1.90
CA HIS A 188 -5.35 -3.45 1.96
C HIS A 188 -6.40 -2.59 1.27
N ILE A 189 -6.93 -3.05 0.14
CA ILE A 189 -8.01 -2.38 -0.59
C ILE A 189 -9.28 -2.34 0.27
N ILE A 190 -9.68 -3.46 0.89
CA ILE A 190 -10.85 -3.47 1.79
C ILE A 190 -10.69 -2.44 2.89
N CYS A 191 -9.54 -2.41 3.58
CA CYS A 191 -9.27 -1.41 4.61
C CYS A 191 -9.36 0.02 4.07
N MET A 192 -8.79 0.29 2.89
CA MET A 192 -8.86 1.61 2.27
C MET A 192 -10.29 2.01 1.91
N LEU A 193 -11.11 1.09 1.36
CA LEU A 193 -12.49 1.37 0.99
C LEU A 193 -13.35 1.75 2.21
N LEU A 194 -13.09 1.09 3.36
CA LEU A 194 -13.73 1.40 4.64
C LEU A 194 -13.28 2.77 5.18
N VAL A 195 -12.00 3.13 5.03
CA VAL A 195 -11.49 4.45 5.42
C VAL A 195 -12.06 5.57 4.54
N LEU A 196 -12.19 5.35 3.23
CA LEU A 196 -12.78 6.34 2.32
C LEU A 196 -14.27 6.57 2.61
N ASP A 197 -14.98 5.54 3.08
CA ASP A 197 -16.38 5.56 3.51
C ASP A 197 -17.42 6.26 2.60
N THR A 198 -17.11 6.37 1.31
CA THR A 198 -18.03 6.92 0.31
C THR A 198 -18.96 5.84 -0.25
N ARG A 199 -20.10 6.24 -0.83
CA ARG A 199 -20.99 5.29 -1.51
C ARG A 199 -20.26 4.50 -2.61
N SER A 200 -19.40 5.19 -3.38
CA SER A 200 -18.64 4.57 -4.47
C SER A 200 -17.58 3.59 -3.97
N SER A 201 -16.88 3.91 -2.87
CA SER A 201 -15.89 2.99 -2.28
C SER A 201 -16.57 1.77 -1.66
N LEU A 202 -17.65 1.95 -0.90
CA LEU A 202 -18.37 0.83 -0.28
C LEU A 202 -19.02 -0.10 -1.32
N ALA A 203 -19.43 0.42 -2.47
CA ALA A 203 -19.96 -0.39 -3.57
C ALA A 203 -18.93 -1.39 -4.15
N MET A 204 -17.62 -1.15 -3.94
CA MET A 204 -16.55 -2.04 -4.39
C MET A 204 -16.21 -3.16 -3.39
N LEU A 205 -16.72 -3.10 -2.15
CA LEU A 205 -16.42 -4.10 -1.12
C LEU A 205 -16.75 -5.55 -1.53
N PRO A 206 -17.88 -5.86 -2.20
CA PRO A 206 -18.17 -7.22 -2.63
C PRO A 206 -17.09 -7.77 -3.57
N GLU A 207 -16.63 -6.95 -4.51
CA GLU A 207 -15.59 -7.35 -5.45
C GLU A 207 -14.24 -7.56 -4.74
N ALA A 208 -13.88 -6.66 -3.82
CA ALA A 208 -12.66 -6.76 -3.04
C ALA A 208 -12.65 -8.03 -2.18
N LEU A 209 -13.76 -8.33 -1.49
CA LEU A 209 -13.88 -9.52 -0.65
C LEU A 209 -13.82 -10.82 -1.45
N GLN A 210 -14.51 -10.89 -2.60
CA GLN A 210 -14.42 -12.04 -3.52
C GLN A 210 -12.99 -12.23 -4.05
N THR A 211 -12.25 -11.14 -4.28
CA THR A 211 -10.85 -11.21 -4.69
C THR A 211 -9.98 -11.79 -3.58
N LEU A 212 -10.18 -11.33 -2.34
CA LEU A 212 -9.45 -11.84 -1.18
C LEU A 212 -9.74 -13.34 -0.96
N GLU A 213 -10.99 -13.77 -1.08
CA GLU A 213 -11.39 -15.18 -0.98
C GLU A 213 -10.73 -16.04 -2.06
N LEU A 214 -10.71 -15.57 -3.31
CA LEU A 214 -10.04 -16.26 -4.41
C LEU A 214 -8.53 -16.40 -4.14
N VAL A 215 -7.86 -15.31 -3.74
CA VAL A 215 -6.43 -15.33 -3.47
C VAL A 215 -6.13 -16.24 -2.27
N ALA A 216 -6.94 -16.19 -1.22
CA ALA A 216 -6.79 -17.04 -0.04
C ALA A 216 -6.95 -18.53 -0.38
N SER A 217 -7.87 -18.90 -1.28
CA SER A 217 -8.03 -20.30 -1.71
C SER A 217 -6.88 -20.82 -2.58
N ILE A 218 -6.21 -19.94 -3.33
CA ILE A 218 -5.05 -20.32 -4.17
C ILE A 218 -3.76 -20.46 -3.34
N TYR A 219 -3.52 -19.55 -2.39
CA TYR A 219 -2.31 -19.58 -1.55
C TYR A 219 -2.43 -20.54 -0.35
N ASP A 220 -3.65 -20.77 0.15
CA ASP A 220 -4.01 -21.69 1.24
C ASP A 220 -3.11 -21.64 2.49
N THR A 221 -2.71 -20.44 2.91
CA THR A 221 -1.94 -20.25 4.15
C THR A 221 -2.84 -19.80 5.30
N ASP A 222 -2.44 -20.10 6.55
CA ASP A 222 -3.15 -19.63 7.74
C ASP A 222 -3.26 -18.10 7.80
N ALA A 223 -2.19 -17.40 7.41
CA ALA A 223 -2.19 -15.95 7.31
C ALA A 223 -3.27 -15.43 6.35
N MET A 224 -3.50 -16.10 5.21
CA MET A 224 -4.55 -15.70 4.27
C MET A 224 -5.96 -16.00 4.78
N LYS A 225 -6.15 -17.12 5.48
CA LYS A 225 -7.41 -17.47 6.14
C LYS A 225 -7.77 -16.46 7.25
N GLN A 226 -6.76 -16.05 8.02
CA GLN A 226 -6.87 -15.00 9.03
C GLN A 226 -7.22 -13.65 8.38
N ALA A 227 -6.50 -13.25 7.32
CA ALA A 227 -6.77 -12.00 6.60
C ALA A 227 -8.20 -11.93 6.05
N HIS A 228 -8.70 -13.04 5.46
CA HIS A 228 -10.09 -13.12 4.99
C HIS A 228 -11.10 -13.01 6.14
N SER A 229 -10.84 -13.69 7.26
CA SER A 229 -11.72 -13.62 8.45
C SER A 229 -11.72 -12.22 9.07
N ALA A 230 -10.55 -11.59 9.17
CA ALA A 230 -10.40 -10.22 9.66
C ALA A 230 -11.13 -9.22 8.76
N ALA A 231 -11.03 -9.35 7.44
CA ALA A 231 -11.75 -8.49 6.50
C ALA A 231 -13.27 -8.54 6.69
N ARG A 232 -13.83 -9.74 6.86
CA ARG A 232 -15.27 -9.93 7.14
C ARG A 232 -15.67 -9.27 8.45
N LEU A 233 -14.86 -9.41 9.49
CA LEU A 233 -15.10 -8.78 10.79
C LEU A 233 -15.06 -7.24 10.68
N LEU A 234 -14.07 -6.67 9.98
CA LEU A 234 -13.98 -5.23 9.78
C LEU A 234 -15.22 -4.67 9.06
N ILE A 235 -15.71 -5.36 8.02
CA ILE A 235 -16.93 -4.97 7.32
C ILE A 235 -18.15 -5.04 8.25
N PHE A 236 -18.27 -6.10 9.06
CA PHE A 236 -19.35 -6.25 10.02
C PHE A 236 -19.34 -5.13 11.09
N LEU A 237 -18.17 -4.83 11.66
CA LEU A 237 -18.02 -3.76 12.64
C LEU A 237 -18.35 -2.39 12.04
N HIS A 238 -17.93 -2.14 10.80
CA HIS A 238 -18.27 -0.91 10.08
C HIS A 238 -19.77 -0.77 9.83
N GLN A 239 -20.43 -1.87 9.46
CA GLN A 239 -21.88 -1.92 9.31
C GLN A 239 -22.59 -1.62 10.65
N GLN A 240 -22.11 -2.22 11.75
CA GLN A 240 -22.68 -2.01 13.08
C GLN A 240 -22.57 -0.54 13.50
N ARG A 241 -21.38 0.08 13.34
CA ARG A 241 -21.17 1.50 13.61
C ARG A 241 -22.15 2.38 12.85
N ARG A 242 -22.27 2.19 11.53
CA ARG A 242 -23.25 2.95 10.72
C ARG A 242 -24.70 2.73 11.16
N SER A 243 -25.05 1.53 11.60
CA SER A 243 -26.39 1.27 12.13
C SER A 243 -26.65 2.00 13.44
N GLU A 244 -25.64 2.17 14.29
CA GLU A 244 -25.73 2.93 15.55
C GLU A 244 -25.87 4.43 15.25
N ASP A 245 -25.10 4.98 14.31
CA ASP A 245 -25.23 6.37 13.86
C ASP A 245 -26.66 6.66 13.34
N VAL A 246 -27.21 5.75 12.53
CA VAL A 246 -28.59 5.87 12.03
C VAL A 246 -29.62 5.83 13.16
N LYS A 247 -29.38 5.07 14.24
CA LYS A 247 -30.26 5.07 15.43
C LYS A 247 -30.20 6.42 16.13
N ILE A 248 -29.01 6.98 16.34
CA ILE A 248 -28.83 8.31 16.94
C ILE A 248 -29.60 9.38 16.14
N PHE A 249 -29.44 9.41 14.81
CA PHE A 249 -30.18 10.36 13.97
C PHE A 249 -31.70 10.19 14.07
N ARG A 250 -32.18 8.94 14.15
CA ARG A 250 -33.60 8.65 14.31
C ARG A 250 -34.13 9.17 15.64
N ASP A 251 -33.39 8.98 16.73
CA ASP A 251 -33.80 9.41 18.08
C ASP A 251 -33.88 10.95 18.16
N VAL A 252 -32.96 11.67 17.50
CA VAL A 252 -33.01 13.13 17.37
C VAL A 252 -34.26 13.59 16.60
N LEU A 253 -34.60 12.94 15.49
CA LEU A 253 -35.80 13.27 14.72
C LEU A 253 -37.10 12.97 15.50
N GLN A 254 -37.11 11.90 16.30
CA GLN A 254 -38.26 11.54 17.13
C GLN A 254 -38.46 12.48 18.33
N THR A 255 -37.37 12.92 18.97
CA THR A 255 -37.44 13.89 20.08
C THR A 255 -37.88 15.27 19.60
N GLN A 256 -37.50 15.71 18.39
CA GLN A 256 -38.05 16.94 17.80
C GLN A 256 -39.51 16.80 17.34
N GLY A 257 -39.92 15.62 16.85
CA GLY A 257 -41.32 15.32 16.53
C GLY A 257 -42.27 15.34 17.75
N GLN A 258 -41.72 15.15 18.95
CA GLN A 258 -42.46 15.27 20.23
C GLN A 258 -42.42 16.68 20.84
N GLN A 259 -41.56 17.59 20.36
CA GLN A 259 -41.46 18.99 20.81
C GLN A 259 -42.30 19.98 20.00
N GLY A 260 -43.23 19.49 19.18
CA GLY A 260 -44.33 20.28 18.64
C GLY A 260 -45.42 20.56 19.67
N ILE A 261 -45.06 21.16 20.82
CA ILE A 261 -45.81 22.02 21.76
C ILE A 261 -44.86 22.29 22.94
N GLY A 262 -44.24 23.47 23.01
CA GLY A 262 -43.67 24.01 24.25
C GLY A 262 -42.19 24.43 24.26
N LEU A 263 -41.96 25.70 23.92
CA LEU A 263 -40.99 26.65 24.50
C LEU A 263 -39.45 26.37 24.45
N MET A 264 -38.81 27.04 23.48
CA MET A 264 -37.62 27.92 23.58
C MET A 264 -36.50 27.62 24.58
N MET A 265 -35.32 27.20 24.08
CA MET A 265 -33.98 27.56 24.60
C MET A 265 -32.91 27.49 23.49
N PRO A 266 -31.79 28.26 23.58
CA PRO A 266 -30.83 28.47 22.50
C PRO A 266 -29.74 27.38 22.42
N PRO A 267 -29.04 27.23 21.28
CA PRO A 267 -28.18 26.08 21.02
C PRO A 267 -26.79 26.23 21.64
N SER A 268 -26.37 25.22 22.42
CA SER A 268 -24.98 25.03 22.85
C SER A 268 -24.15 24.45 21.69
N HIS A 269 -23.01 25.06 21.42
CA HIS A 269 -22.03 24.60 20.44
C HIS A 269 -21.56 23.17 20.74
N PHE A 270 -21.79 22.25 19.81
CA PHE A 270 -21.09 20.97 19.75
C PHE A 270 -19.78 21.17 18.97
N THR A 271 -18.65 21.08 19.66
CA THR A 271 -17.34 20.87 19.05
C THR A 271 -17.05 19.37 19.03
N PRO A 272 -16.81 18.72 17.89
CA PRO A 272 -16.39 17.34 17.87
C PRO A 272 -14.90 17.26 18.25
N THR A 273 -14.60 16.57 19.34
CA THR A 273 -13.22 16.24 19.75
C THR A 273 -12.74 14.95 19.09
N SER A 274 -11.45 14.93 18.80
CA SER A 274 -10.65 13.84 18.23
C SER A 274 -10.70 12.55 19.08
N GLU A 275 -11.71 11.69 18.87
CA GLU A 275 -11.82 10.36 19.48
C GLU A 275 -12.07 9.24 18.44
N GLU A 276 -11.56 9.38 17.22
CA GLU A 276 -11.83 8.38 16.17
C GLU A 276 -10.96 7.10 16.24
N PHE A 277 -10.02 7.00 17.18
CA PHE A 277 -9.07 5.87 17.24
C PHE A 277 -8.95 5.14 18.60
N SER A 278 -9.44 5.69 19.72
CA SER A 278 -9.27 5.04 21.05
C SER A 278 -10.11 3.77 21.26
N TRP A 279 -11.18 3.58 20.50
CA TRP A 279 -12.05 2.39 20.65
C TRP A 279 -11.52 1.16 19.88
N LEU A 280 -10.66 1.36 18.88
CA LEU A 280 -10.00 0.28 18.14
C LEU A 280 -8.98 -0.46 19.00
N GLU A 281 -8.26 0.25 19.88
CA GLU A 281 -7.28 -0.35 20.80
C GLU A 281 -7.95 -1.25 21.87
N GLY A 282 -9.14 -0.86 22.34
CA GLY A 282 -9.91 -1.65 23.31
C GLY A 282 -10.44 -2.98 22.78
N LEU A 283 -10.61 -3.13 21.46
CA LEU A 283 -11.11 -4.36 20.84
C LEU A 283 -10.00 -5.34 20.42
N VAL A 284 -8.82 -4.85 20.05
CA VAL A 284 -7.63 -5.68 19.74
C VAL A 284 -7.20 -6.49 20.98
N ALA A 285 -7.41 -5.96 22.18
CA ALA A 285 -7.12 -6.64 23.44
C ALA A 285 -7.95 -7.92 23.69
N ASN A 286 -9.07 -8.13 22.98
CA ASN A 286 -9.98 -9.25 23.20
C ASN A 286 -9.81 -10.43 22.23
N MET A 287 -8.79 -10.41 21.36
CA MET A 287 -8.60 -11.42 20.29
C MET A 287 -7.13 -11.86 20.18
N PRO A 288 -6.76 -13.05 20.68
CA PRO A 288 -5.37 -13.51 20.71
C PRO A 288 -4.74 -13.69 19.32
N GLY A 289 -5.54 -13.81 18.24
CA GLY A 289 -5.05 -13.89 16.85
C GLY A 289 -4.86 -12.55 16.13
N LEU A 290 -5.28 -11.43 16.73
CA LEU A 290 -5.08 -10.08 16.19
C LEU A 290 -3.97 -9.32 16.90
N GLN A 291 -3.41 -9.89 17.97
CA GLN A 291 -2.29 -9.31 18.72
C GLN A 291 -1.00 -9.23 17.88
N GLU A 292 -0.87 -10.07 16.84
CA GLU A 292 0.24 -10.01 15.87
C GLU A 292 0.03 -8.97 14.75
N PHE A 293 -1.20 -8.49 14.54
CA PHE A 293 -1.52 -7.53 13.47
C PHE A 293 -1.85 -6.17 14.07
N ASP A 294 -0.81 -5.34 14.24
CA ASP A 294 -0.95 -3.98 14.75
C ASP A 294 -1.66 -3.09 13.71
N LEU A 295 -3.00 -3.08 13.78
CA LEU A 295 -3.86 -2.19 13.02
C LEU A 295 -3.52 -0.71 13.30
N GLY A 296 -3.07 -0.39 14.52
CA GLY A 296 -2.58 0.93 14.89
C GLY A 296 -1.38 1.34 14.04
N HIS A 297 -0.36 0.49 13.92
CA HIS A 297 0.79 0.73 13.04
C HIS A 297 0.41 0.81 11.55
N PHE A 298 -0.56 -0.02 11.11
CA PHE A 298 -1.07 -0.01 9.75
C PHE A 298 -1.77 1.31 9.36
N PHE A 299 -2.54 1.91 10.29
CA PHE A 299 -3.24 3.17 10.07
C PHE A 299 -2.41 4.42 10.42
N SER A 300 -1.46 4.31 11.35
CA SER A 300 -0.69 5.46 11.86
C SER A 300 0.53 5.84 11.03
N GLY A 301 0.83 5.11 9.96
CA GLY A 301 1.97 5.41 9.09
C GLY A 301 3.27 5.58 9.88
N GLY A 302 3.72 4.51 10.54
CA GLY A 302 5.03 4.37 11.18
C GLY A 302 5.75 5.69 11.54
N ARG A 303 5.29 6.38 12.59
CA ARG A 303 6.20 7.27 13.33
C ARG A 303 7.14 6.38 14.14
N ILE A 304 8.31 6.13 13.58
CA ILE A 304 9.45 5.69 14.38
C ILE A 304 10.08 6.97 14.92
N THR A 305 9.99 7.15 16.23
CA THR A 305 10.86 8.06 16.99
C THR A 305 12.32 7.66 16.84
#